data_AF-A0A1Q5RCY3-F1
#
_entry.id   AF-A0A1Q5RCY3-F1
#
_cell.length_a   1.000
_cell.length_b   1.000
_cell.length_c   1.000
_cell.angle_alpha   90.00
_cell.angle_beta   90.00
_cell.angle_gamma   90.00
#
_symmetry.space_group_name_H-M   'P 1'
#
loop_
_entity.id
_entity.type
_entity.pdbx_description
1 polymer ?
#
loop_
_entity_poly.entity_id
_entity_poly.type
_entity_poly.pdbx_seq_one_letter_code
_entity_poly.pdbx_strand_id
1 'polypeptide(L)'
;MRTVRPGAQAPARWLALACGLFLLTICMLAASASSWAPHLPRLFSGELTPDPDATLPAPTRYGFRGTHTTTMLGVEAPLRTKLIARIPAELSDVLAFYRTELGKLGWQEQHDGAVVAADRVQLAFVSPLGPAALELVRKDSSTSVHLVQRNQDAATRARVMPRPGLAALMFTNLADKDAVFTIDNRTVTLPARAGKERPEAPLFHLPSGKYAYALKVEGCPDRDTTIELLAGDAWDVTVGPDGDLWSPLQLY
;
A
#
# COMPACT_ATOMS: atom_id res chain seq x y z
N MET A 1 -78.34 40.61 -58.49
CA MET A 1 -78.28 41.85 -57.70
C MET A 1 -77.34 41.64 -56.51
N ARG A 2 -76.47 42.64 -56.26
CA ARG A 2 -75.69 43.01 -55.05
C ARG A 2 -75.98 42.20 -53.75
N THR A 3 -75.02 41.83 -52.90
CA THR A 3 -73.76 42.49 -52.48
C THR A 3 -72.70 41.51 -51.95
N VAL A 4 -71.44 41.85 -52.23
CA VAL A 4 -70.20 41.37 -51.58
C VAL A 4 -70.05 41.98 -50.17
N ARG A 5 -69.48 41.24 -49.21
CA ARG A 5 -68.82 41.78 -48.01
C ARG A 5 -67.49 41.03 -47.77
N PRO A 6 -66.35 41.72 -47.58
CA PRO A 6 -65.03 41.10 -47.52
C PRO A 6 -64.63 40.73 -46.08
N GLY A 7 -64.16 39.51 -45.88
CA GLY A 7 -63.53 39.05 -44.63
C GLY A 7 -62.00 39.04 -44.77
N ALA A 8 -61.34 39.73 -43.86
CA ALA A 8 -59.94 40.14 -43.91
C ALA A 8 -58.92 38.98 -44.03
N GLN A 9 -57.97 39.13 -44.96
CA GLN A 9 -56.72 38.38 -44.96
C GLN A 9 -55.82 38.91 -43.83
N ALA A 10 -55.57 38.07 -42.82
CA ALA A 10 -54.51 38.32 -41.85
C ALA A 10 -53.15 38.04 -42.50
N PRO A 11 -52.18 38.96 -42.42
CA PRO A 11 -50.89 38.81 -43.08
C PRO A 11 -50.07 37.69 -42.43
N ALA A 12 -49.50 36.82 -43.27
CA ALA A 12 -48.65 35.66 -42.95
C ALA A 12 -47.35 35.98 -42.17
N ARG A 13 -47.23 37.18 -41.60
CA ARG A 13 -46.06 37.67 -40.85
C ARG A 13 -46.21 37.48 -39.34
N TRP A 14 -47.38 37.03 -38.86
CA TRP A 14 -47.66 36.80 -37.43
C TRP A 14 -47.61 35.33 -36.99
N LEU A 15 -47.53 34.38 -37.93
CA LEU A 15 -47.35 32.96 -37.61
C LEU A 15 -45.88 32.58 -37.33
N ALA A 16 -44.91 33.38 -37.79
CA ALA A 16 -43.48 33.12 -37.54
C ALA A 16 -42.98 33.66 -36.18
N LEU A 17 -43.66 34.66 -35.61
CA LEU A 17 -43.29 35.21 -34.28
C LEU A 17 -43.80 34.35 -33.11
N ALA A 18 -44.90 33.61 -33.30
CA ALA A 18 -45.43 32.71 -32.27
C ALA A 18 -44.61 31.41 -32.11
N CYS A 19 -43.99 30.89 -33.18
CA CYS A 19 -43.09 29.73 -33.09
C CYS A 19 -41.70 30.07 -32.54
N GLY A 20 -41.24 31.32 -32.65
CA GLY A 20 -39.95 31.75 -32.09
C GLY A 20 -39.97 31.97 -30.58
N LEU A 21 -41.11 32.36 -30.01
CA LEU A 21 -41.21 32.70 -28.58
C LEU A 21 -41.45 31.48 -27.66
N PHE A 22 -41.82 30.32 -28.21
CA PHE A 22 -42.03 29.09 -27.43
C PHE A 22 -40.73 28.27 -27.22
N LEU A 23 -39.68 28.51 -28.02
CA LEU A 23 -38.39 27.80 -27.92
C LEU A 23 -37.37 28.48 -26.99
N LEU A 24 -37.56 29.77 -26.66
CA LEU A 24 -36.68 30.51 -25.74
C LEU A 24 -37.10 30.45 -24.27
N THR A 25 -38.35 30.07 -23.98
CA THR A 25 -38.83 29.85 -22.59
C THR A 25 -38.55 28.44 -22.07
N ILE A 26 -38.22 27.47 -22.93
CA ILE A 26 -37.77 26.14 -22.50
C ILE A 26 -36.26 26.13 -22.17
N CYS A 27 -35.46 27.00 -22.79
CA CYS A 27 -34.01 27.05 -22.51
C CYS A 27 -33.66 27.76 -21.19
N MET A 28 -34.53 28.61 -20.65
CA MET A 28 -34.27 29.30 -19.37
C MET A 28 -34.70 28.51 -18.13
N LEU A 29 -35.45 27.40 -18.28
CA LEU A 29 -35.72 26.46 -17.17
C LEU A 29 -34.65 25.36 -17.04
N ALA A 30 -33.84 25.15 -18.07
CA ALA A 30 -32.72 24.20 -18.04
C ALA A 30 -31.42 24.81 -17.45
N ALA A 31 -31.36 26.13 -17.26
CA ALA A 31 -30.18 26.82 -16.74
C ALA A 31 -30.21 27.13 -15.23
N SER A 32 -31.33 26.83 -14.53
CA SER A 32 -31.46 27.03 -13.08
C SER A 32 -31.68 25.73 -12.29
N ALA A 33 -31.54 24.57 -12.93
CA ALA A 33 -31.57 23.26 -12.26
C ALA A 33 -30.17 22.75 -11.86
N SER A 34 -29.10 23.52 -12.10
CA SER A 34 -27.74 23.20 -11.67
C SER A 34 -27.35 23.86 -10.33
N SER A 35 -28.20 24.68 -9.73
CA SER A 35 -27.93 25.36 -8.46
C SER A 35 -28.62 24.73 -7.24
N TRP A 36 -29.26 23.56 -7.39
CA TRP A 36 -29.82 22.80 -6.27
C TRP A 36 -29.37 21.34 -6.29
N ALA A 37 -28.05 21.17 -6.30
CA ALA A 37 -27.42 19.99 -5.73
C ALA A 37 -26.12 20.39 -5.02
N PRO A 38 -26.17 21.13 -3.89
CA PRO A 38 -25.12 20.90 -2.92
C PRO A 38 -25.29 19.43 -2.48
N HIS A 39 -24.20 18.71 -2.23
CA HIS A 39 -24.15 17.45 -1.45
C HIS A 39 -24.71 16.11 -2.00
N LEU A 40 -24.69 15.83 -3.31
CA LEU A 40 -24.73 14.42 -3.78
C LEU A 40 -23.37 13.76 -4.12
N PRO A 41 -22.28 13.92 -3.34
CA PRO A 41 -21.23 12.90 -3.30
C PRO A 41 -21.45 12.01 -2.07
N ARG A 42 -22.42 11.08 -2.08
CA ARG A 42 -22.49 10.06 -1.00
C ARG A 42 -23.34 8.81 -1.22
N LEU A 43 -23.98 8.62 -2.37
CA LEU A 43 -24.79 7.41 -2.57
C LEU A 43 -23.97 6.16 -2.96
N PHE A 44 -22.66 6.33 -3.22
CA PHE A 44 -21.74 5.21 -3.51
C PHE A 44 -20.57 5.08 -2.53
N SER A 45 -20.49 5.94 -1.50
CA SER A 45 -19.59 5.75 -0.36
C SER A 45 -20.26 4.83 0.65
N GLY A 46 -20.32 3.53 0.33
CA GLY A 46 -20.74 2.54 1.30
C GLY A 46 -19.72 2.50 2.44
N GLU A 47 -20.17 2.81 3.66
CA GLU A 47 -19.33 2.72 4.84
C GLU A 47 -18.69 1.33 4.93
N LEU A 48 -17.36 1.30 5.02
CA LEU A 48 -16.61 0.06 5.07
C LEU A 48 -16.74 -0.54 6.47
N THR A 49 -17.37 -1.71 6.57
CA THR A 49 -17.51 -2.41 7.86
C THR A 49 -16.23 -3.17 8.19
N PRO A 50 -15.65 -3.01 9.39
CA PRO A 50 -14.47 -3.75 9.80
C PRO A 50 -14.78 -5.25 9.93
N ASP A 51 -13.83 -6.08 9.54
CA ASP A 51 -13.86 -7.51 9.77
C ASP A 51 -13.26 -7.82 11.16
N PRO A 52 -14.05 -8.38 12.10
CA PRO A 52 -13.58 -8.64 13.47
C PRO A 52 -12.52 -9.74 13.57
N ASP A 53 -12.42 -10.61 12.56
CA ASP A 53 -11.49 -11.74 12.56
C ASP A 53 -10.12 -11.38 11.95
N ALA A 54 -9.98 -10.18 11.39
CA ALA A 54 -8.76 -9.73 10.75
C ALA A 54 -7.70 -9.32 11.78
N THR A 55 -6.49 -9.89 11.68
CA THR A 55 -5.35 -9.57 12.58
C THR A 55 -4.93 -8.11 12.52
N LEU A 56 -4.99 -7.50 11.34
CA LEU A 56 -4.84 -6.04 11.14
C LEU A 56 -6.16 -5.52 10.58
N PRO A 57 -6.56 -4.27 10.89
CA PRO A 57 -7.83 -3.73 10.41
C PRO A 57 -8.00 -3.90 8.90
N ALA A 58 -9.09 -4.55 8.52
CA ALA A 58 -9.45 -4.76 7.13
C ALA A 58 -10.97 -4.73 7.03
N PRO A 59 -11.54 -4.20 5.93
CA PRO A 59 -12.97 -4.27 5.75
C PRO A 59 -13.41 -5.68 5.36
N THR A 60 -14.67 -6.02 5.63
CA THR A 60 -15.30 -7.27 5.16
C THR A 60 -15.47 -7.29 3.63
N ARG A 61 -15.58 -6.12 3.01
CA ARG A 61 -15.64 -5.95 1.55
C ARG A 61 -14.21 -5.94 0.96
N TYR A 62 -13.81 -7.02 0.30
CA TYR A 62 -12.54 -7.09 -0.43
C TYR A 62 -12.65 -8.02 -1.65
N GLY A 63 -11.83 -7.76 -2.67
CA GLY A 63 -11.62 -8.69 -3.79
C GLY A 63 -10.45 -9.64 -3.54
N PHE A 64 -9.45 -9.21 -2.76
CA PHE A 64 -8.34 -10.02 -2.31
C PHE A 64 -7.86 -9.53 -0.95
N ARG A 65 -7.40 -10.46 -0.11
CA ARG A 65 -6.75 -10.17 1.17
C ARG A 65 -5.72 -11.24 1.50
N GLY A 66 -4.56 -10.82 1.98
CA GLY A 66 -3.53 -11.70 2.51
C GLY A 66 -2.79 -11.04 3.67
N THR A 67 -2.53 -11.81 4.71
CA THR A 67 -1.72 -11.40 5.86
C THR A 67 -0.43 -12.20 5.86
N HIS A 68 0.69 -11.52 6.00
CA HIS A 68 2.02 -12.11 6.05
C HIS A 68 2.67 -11.72 7.36
N THR A 69 3.22 -12.70 8.07
CA THR A 69 3.97 -12.48 9.30
C THR A 69 5.40 -12.95 9.10
N THR A 70 6.36 -12.16 9.59
CA THR A 70 7.76 -12.57 9.65
C THR A 70 8.08 -12.93 11.09
N THR A 71 8.46 -14.19 11.31
CA THR A 71 8.88 -14.73 12.61
C THR A 71 10.36 -15.08 12.57
N MET A 72 10.98 -15.19 13.75
CA MET A 72 12.37 -15.61 13.87
C MET A 72 12.49 -16.68 14.94
N LEU A 73 13.41 -17.62 14.74
CA LEU A 73 13.65 -18.69 15.70
C LEU A 73 14.01 -18.10 17.07
N GLY A 74 13.38 -18.61 18.13
CA GLY A 74 13.60 -18.14 19.50
C GLY A 74 12.82 -16.86 19.87
N VAL A 75 12.00 -16.31 18.97
CA VAL A 75 11.08 -15.19 19.27
C VAL A 75 9.66 -15.56 18.87
N GLU A 76 8.77 -15.67 19.85
CA GLU A 76 7.38 -16.08 19.65
C GLU A 76 6.55 -15.04 18.89
N ALA A 77 6.68 -13.76 19.26
CA ALA A 77 5.95 -12.69 18.60
C ALA A 77 6.54 -12.40 17.20
N PRO A 78 5.71 -12.13 16.18
CA PRO A 78 6.21 -11.75 14.86
C PRO A 78 6.96 -10.43 14.93
N LEU A 79 8.07 -10.35 14.20
CA LEU A 79 8.87 -9.13 14.03
C LEU A 79 8.12 -8.11 13.19
N ARG A 80 7.29 -8.60 12.27
CA ARG A 80 6.55 -7.80 11.31
C ARG A 80 5.28 -8.50 10.88
N THR A 81 4.20 -7.73 10.75
CA THR A 81 2.92 -8.18 10.16
C THR A 81 2.56 -7.25 9.02
N LYS A 82 2.23 -7.81 7.85
CA LYS A 82 1.83 -7.09 6.65
C LYS A 82 0.48 -7.58 6.16
N LEU A 83 -0.46 -6.65 6.02
CA LEU A 83 -1.70 -6.83 5.31
C LEU A 83 -1.55 -6.31 3.89
N ILE A 84 -1.96 -7.13 2.92
CA ILE A 84 -2.17 -6.73 1.53
C ILE A 84 -3.64 -6.97 1.21
N ALA A 85 -4.34 -5.95 0.73
CA ALA A 85 -5.73 -6.08 0.34
C ALA A 85 -6.05 -5.30 -0.94
N ARG A 86 -7.13 -5.70 -1.61
CA ARG A 86 -7.76 -4.93 -2.69
C ARG A 86 -9.21 -4.70 -2.35
N ILE A 87 -9.56 -3.45 -2.12
CA ILE A 87 -10.89 -3.04 -1.67
C ILE A 87 -11.61 -2.37 -2.86
N PRO A 88 -12.77 -2.86 -3.31
CA PRO A 88 -13.56 -2.20 -4.35
C PRO A 88 -14.30 -0.97 -3.78
N ALA A 89 -13.53 0.06 -3.43
CA ALA A 89 -14.00 1.33 -2.88
C ALA A 89 -13.01 2.46 -3.20
N GLU A 90 -13.50 3.70 -3.15
CA GLU A 90 -12.70 4.90 -3.40
C GLU A 90 -11.57 5.07 -2.38
N LEU A 91 -10.49 5.72 -2.82
CA LEU A 91 -9.29 5.94 -2.00
C LEU A 91 -9.62 6.69 -0.70
N SER A 92 -10.50 7.69 -0.77
CA SER A 92 -10.93 8.49 0.38
C SER A 92 -11.69 7.67 1.42
N ASP A 93 -12.55 6.76 0.97
CA ASP A 93 -13.37 5.92 1.85
C ASP A 93 -12.50 4.88 2.56
N VAL A 94 -11.54 4.29 1.83
CA VAL A 94 -10.54 3.37 2.41
C VAL A 94 -9.63 4.10 3.40
N LEU A 95 -9.17 5.31 3.08
CA LEU A 95 -8.37 6.10 3.99
C LEU A 95 -9.13 6.46 5.28
N ALA A 96 -10.39 6.89 5.16
CA ALA A 96 -11.23 7.21 6.31
C ALA A 96 -11.46 6.00 7.22
N PHE A 97 -11.68 4.82 6.62
CA PHE A 97 -11.74 3.55 7.33
C PHE A 97 -10.46 3.28 8.14
N TYR A 98 -9.30 3.33 7.50
CA TYR A 98 -8.03 3.02 8.19
C TYR A 98 -7.70 4.01 9.30
N ARG A 99 -7.91 5.32 9.10
CA ARG A 99 -7.70 6.31 10.17
C ARG A 99 -8.59 6.03 11.38
N THR A 100 -9.85 5.65 11.13
CA THR A 100 -10.81 5.34 12.19
C THR A 100 -10.41 4.07 12.95
N GLU A 101 -10.17 2.97 12.24
CA GLU A 101 -9.88 1.68 12.88
C GLU A 101 -8.50 1.66 13.54
N LEU A 102 -7.47 2.25 12.92
CA LEU A 102 -6.13 2.34 13.54
C LEU A 102 -6.14 3.28 14.75
N GLY A 103 -6.92 4.37 14.71
CA GLY A 103 -7.12 5.25 15.86
C GLY A 103 -7.74 4.53 17.07
N LYS A 104 -8.72 3.63 16.85
CA LYS A 104 -9.28 2.76 17.91
C LYS A 104 -8.25 1.83 18.55
N LEU A 105 -7.23 1.43 17.80
CA LEU A 105 -6.11 0.63 18.29
C LEU A 105 -5.01 1.46 18.97
N GLY A 106 -5.22 2.77 19.14
CA GLY A 106 -4.26 3.69 19.75
C GLY A 106 -3.08 4.05 18.85
N TRP A 107 -3.19 3.83 17.54
CA TRP A 107 -2.14 4.22 16.60
C TRP A 107 -2.18 5.72 16.35
N GLN A 108 -1.01 6.34 16.29
CA GLN A 108 -0.85 7.78 16.12
C GLN A 108 -0.27 8.08 14.74
N GLU A 109 -1.06 8.68 13.86
CA GLU A 109 -0.61 9.14 12.54
C GLU A 109 0.51 10.17 12.70
N GLN A 110 1.59 9.99 11.96
CA GLN A 110 2.68 10.95 11.86
C GLN A 110 2.48 11.77 10.58
N HIS A 111 2.50 13.09 10.72
CA HIS A 111 2.27 14.00 9.59
C HIS A 111 3.55 14.29 8.80
N ASP A 112 4.72 14.07 9.41
CA ASP A 112 6.01 14.28 8.75
C ASP A 112 6.21 13.26 7.62
N GLY A 113 6.42 13.77 6.41
CA GLY A 113 6.59 12.94 5.21
C GLY A 113 5.31 12.28 4.70
N ALA A 114 4.14 12.61 5.27
CA ALA A 114 2.86 12.11 4.79
C ALA A 114 2.58 12.55 3.35
N VAL A 115 2.13 11.62 2.52
CA VAL A 115 1.70 11.89 1.14
C VAL A 115 0.22 11.57 1.05
N VAL A 116 -0.59 12.55 0.65
CA VAL A 116 -2.02 12.37 0.35
C VAL A 116 -2.29 13.02 -1.00
N ALA A 117 -2.38 12.19 -2.03
CA ALA A 117 -2.68 12.59 -3.41
C ALA A 117 -4.00 11.94 -3.86
N ALA A 118 -4.48 12.34 -5.03
CA ALA A 118 -5.75 11.84 -5.58
C ALA A 118 -5.73 10.33 -5.88
N ASP A 119 -4.55 9.78 -6.16
CA ASP A 119 -4.34 8.40 -6.60
C ASP A 119 -3.53 7.55 -5.61
N ARG A 120 -2.86 8.18 -4.62
CA ARG A 120 -2.04 7.48 -3.64
C ARG A 120 -2.01 8.15 -2.28
N VAL A 121 -1.84 7.35 -1.25
CA VAL A 121 -1.64 7.80 0.12
C VAL A 121 -0.48 7.01 0.72
N GLN A 122 0.42 7.68 1.42
CA GLN A 122 1.47 7.07 2.23
C GLN A 122 1.51 7.79 3.58
N LEU A 123 1.24 7.04 4.65
CA LEU A 123 1.18 7.54 6.02
C LEU A 123 2.06 6.68 6.92
N ALA A 124 2.81 7.33 7.80
CA ALA A 124 3.50 6.67 8.89
C ALA A 124 2.63 6.73 10.16
N PHE A 125 2.76 5.71 11.01
CA PHE A 125 2.08 5.62 12.29
C PHE A 125 3.05 5.15 13.37
N VAL A 126 2.82 5.61 14.59
CA VAL A 126 3.36 4.97 15.79
C VAL A 126 2.26 4.07 16.36
N SER A 127 2.48 2.76 16.32
CA SER A 127 1.59 1.75 16.91
C SER A 127 2.09 1.34 18.30
N PRO A 128 1.27 0.67 19.12
CA PRO A 128 1.71 0.13 20.41
C PRO A 128 2.91 -0.84 20.33
N LEU A 129 3.17 -1.46 19.18
CA LEU A 129 4.31 -2.39 18.98
C LEU A 129 5.54 -1.72 18.37
N GLY A 130 5.42 -0.48 17.88
CA GLY A 130 6.47 0.22 17.15
C GLY A 130 5.98 0.88 15.87
N PRO A 131 6.92 1.27 14.98
CA PRO A 131 6.59 1.95 13.73
C PRO A 131 5.67 1.13 12.83
N ALA A 132 4.79 1.81 12.12
CA ALA A 132 3.90 1.22 11.15
C ALA A 132 3.70 2.16 9.95
N ALA A 133 3.30 1.60 8.82
CA ALA A 133 3.08 2.36 7.59
C ALA A 133 1.82 1.87 6.88
N LEU A 134 1.06 2.82 6.34
CA LEU A 134 -0.08 2.57 5.47
C LEU A 134 0.22 3.18 4.11
N GLU A 135 0.21 2.34 3.08
CA GLU A 135 0.19 2.75 1.69
C GLU A 135 -1.11 2.34 1.03
N LEU A 136 -1.76 3.29 0.39
CA LEU A 136 -2.97 3.10 -0.40
C LEU A 136 -2.69 3.57 -1.82
N VAL A 137 -3.08 2.76 -2.81
CA VAL A 137 -2.94 3.12 -4.23
C VAL A 137 -4.24 2.84 -4.93
N ARG A 138 -4.81 3.87 -5.57
CA ARG A 138 -5.98 3.75 -6.42
C ARG A 138 -5.59 3.05 -7.72
N LYS A 139 -6.30 1.99 -8.06
CA LYS A 139 -6.16 1.29 -9.33
C LYS A 139 -7.53 0.88 -9.87
N ASP A 140 -7.88 1.43 -11.02
CA ASP A 140 -9.16 1.23 -11.69
C ASP A 140 -10.33 1.61 -10.74
N SER A 141 -11.23 0.66 -10.47
CA SER A 141 -12.36 0.80 -9.53
C SER A 141 -12.04 0.37 -8.10
N SER A 142 -10.77 0.09 -7.78
CA SER A 142 -10.35 -0.46 -6.50
C SER A 142 -9.19 0.29 -5.86
N THR A 143 -9.02 0.13 -4.56
CA THR A 143 -7.88 0.66 -3.81
C THR A 143 -7.08 -0.51 -3.27
N SER A 144 -5.81 -0.57 -3.65
CA SER A 144 -4.83 -1.49 -3.08
C SER A 144 -4.34 -0.95 -1.75
N VAL A 145 -4.23 -1.84 -0.77
CA VAL A 145 -3.76 -1.53 0.59
C VAL A 145 -2.49 -2.32 0.86
N HIS A 146 -1.50 -1.62 1.42
CA HIS A 146 -0.35 -2.21 2.08
C HIS A 146 -0.25 -1.59 3.47
N LEU A 147 -0.65 -2.35 4.49
CA LEU A 147 -0.51 -1.95 5.89
C LEU A 147 0.55 -2.82 6.54
N VAL A 148 1.58 -2.20 7.10
CA VAL A 148 2.71 -2.87 7.76
C VAL A 148 2.80 -2.39 9.19
N GLN A 149 2.87 -3.32 10.14
CA GLN A 149 3.23 -3.06 11.53
C GLN A 149 4.56 -3.74 11.84
N ARG A 150 5.48 -2.98 12.43
CA ARG A 150 6.75 -3.50 12.94
C ARG A 150 6.67 -3.67 14.45
N ASN A 151 7.26 -4.75 14.95
CA ASN A 151 7.35 -5.05 16.36
C ASN A 151 8.80 -4.85 16.84
N GLN A 152 9.07 -3.68 17.40
CA GLN A 152 10.42 -3.28 17.79
C GLN A 152 10.99 -4.16 18.90
N ASP A 153 10.14 -4.56 19.86
CA ASP A 153 10.54 -5.43 20.96
C ASP A 153 10.92 -6.84 20.48
N ALA A 154 10.13 -7.41 19.56
CA ALA A 154 10.43 -8.70 18.95
C ALA A 154 11.72 -8.65 18.15
N ALA A 155 11.90 -7.62 17.31
CA ALA A 155 13.13 -7.44 16.54
C ALA A 155 14.37 -7.22 17.42
N THR A 156 14.20 -6.54 18.57
CA THR A 156 15.28 -6.36 19.56
C THR A 156 15.67 -7.68 20.21
N ARG A 157 14.70 -8.49 20.64
CA ARG A 157 14.94 -9.84 21.20
C ARG A 157 15.58 -10.78 20.17
N ALA A 158 15.18 -10.65 18.90
CA ALA A 158 15.76 -11.35 17.77
C ALA A 158 17.17 -10.85 17.41
N ARG A 159 17.63 -9.72 17.98
CA ARG A 159 18.92 -9.08 17.70
C ARG A 159 19.11 -8.66 16.24
N VAL A 160 18.02 -8.31 15.55
CA VAL A 160 18.04 -7.88 14.13
C VAL A 160 17.76 -6.39 13.95
N MET A 161 17.61 -5.64 15.05
CA MET A 161 17.33 -4.20 14.98
C MET A 161 18.43 -3.43 14.24
N PRO A 162 18.07 -2.62 13.23
CA PRO A 162 19.01 -1.71 12.59
C PRO A 162 19.51 -0.64 13.55
N ARG A 163 20.77 -0.23 13.36
CA ARG A 163 21.31 0.95 14.04
C ARG A 163 20.64 2.22 13.49
N PRO A 164 20.51 3.28 14.29
CA PRO A 164 19.92 4.55 13.84
C PRO A 164 20.53 5.04 12.52
N GLY A 165 19.68 5.33 11.53
CA GLY A 165 20.09 5.83 10.21
C GLY A 165 20.66 4.78 9.26
N LEU A 166 20.75 3.51 9.67
CA LEU A 166 21.27 2.41 8.85
C LEU A 166 20.19 1.34 8.62
N ALA A 167 20.38 0.53 7.58
CA ALA A 167 19.71 -0.75 7.41
C ALA A 167 20.47 -1.86 8.14
N ALA A 168 19.84 -3.02 8.31
CA ALA A 168 20.48 -4.25 8.76
C ALA A 168 20.29 -5.36 7.72
N LEU A 169 21.35 -6.12 7.44
CA LEU A 169 21.34 -7.26 6.53
C LEU A 169 21.94 -8.48 7.22
N MET A 170 21.11 -9.48 7.45
CA MET A 170 21.49 -10.78 7.98
C MET A 170 21.76 -11.74 6.83
N PHE A 171 22.76 -12.59 6.98
CA PHE A 171 22.98 -13.70 6.06
C PHE A 171 22.87 -15.03 6.76
N THR A 172 21.97 -15.87 6.26
CA THR A 172 21.69 -17.20 6.78
C THR A 172 22.17 -18.25 5.79
N ASN A 173 22.94 -19.24 6.25
CA ASN A 173 23.36 -20.37 5.45
C ASN A 173 22.72 -21.66 5.97
N LEU A 174 21.71 -22.16 5.26
CA LEU A 174 21.08 -23.43 5.57
C LEU A 174 21.74 -24.61 4.86
N ALA A 175 22.74 -24.40 3.99
CA ALA A 175 23.41 -25.50 3.29
C ALA A 175 24.34 -26.31 4.22
N ASP A 176 24.67 -27.53 3.79
CA ASP A 176 25.66 -28.40 4.44
C ASP A 176 27.12 -28.01 4.13
N LYS A 177 27.31 -26.96 3.34
CA LYS A 177 28.62 -26.45 2.95
C LYS A 177 28.76 -24.99 3.35
N ASP A 178 30.01 -24.56 3.47
CA ASP A 178 30.32 -23.15 3.67
C ASP A 178 29.86 -22.33 2.45
N ALA A 179 29.38 -21.12 2.73
CA ALA A 179 28.94 -20.16 1.74
C ALA A 179 29.83 -18.92 1.81
N VAL A 180 30.25 -18.40 0.67
CA VAL A 180 31.00 -17.15 0.59
C VAL A 180 30.06 -16.08 0.05
N PHE A 181 29.75 -15.11 0.89
CA PHE A 181 29.00 -13.92 0.52
C PHE A 181 29.95 -12.76 0.25
N THR A 182 29.70 -12.02 -0.83
CA THR A 182 30.40 -10.77 -1.11
C THR A 182 29.39 -9.66 -1.30
N ILE A 183 29.52 -8.57 -0.54
CA ILE A 183 28.69 -7.37 -0.67
C ILE A 183 29.57 -6.13 -0.46
N ASP A 184 29.45 -5.13 -1.32
CA ASP A 184 30.25 -3.89 -1.23
C ASP A 184 31.77 -4.17 -1.13
N ASN A 185 32.27 -5.11 -1.96
CA ASN A 185 33.64 -5.63 -1.92
C ASN A 185 34.11 -6.23 -0.58
N ARG A 186 33.19 -6.51 0.34
CA ARG A 186 33.47 -7.22 1.59
C ARG A 186 33.07 -8.66 1.42
N THR A 187 34.00 -9.56 1.65
CA THR A 187 33.77 -11.00 1.57
C THR A 187 33.68 -11.60 2.96
N VAL A 188 32.67 -12.44 3.18
CA VAL A 188 32.37 -13.10 4.44
C VAL A 188 32.12 -14.57 4.15
N THR A 189 32.84 -15.44 4.84
CA THR A 189 32.58 -16.88 4.80
C THR A 189 31.61 -17.22 5.93
N LEU A 190 30.48 -17.81 5.56
CA LEU A 190 29.49 -18.36 6.48
C LEU A 190 29.69 -19.87 6.58
N PRO A 191 29.92 -20.39 7.80
CA PRO A 191 29.96 -21.83 8.00
C PRO A 191 28.68 -22.51 7.52
N ALA A 192 28.78 -23.79 7.16
CA ALA A 192 27.63 -24.66 6.98
C ALA A 192 26.64 -24.53 8.15
N ARG A 193 25.34 -24.50 7.84
CA ARG A 193 24.23 -24.39 8.82
C ARG A 193 24.24 -23.12 9.71
N ALA A 194 24.97 -22.06 9.35
CA ALA A 194 24.93 -20.77 10.05
C ALA A 194 23.51 -20.17 10.03
N GLY A 195 22.91 -19.96 11.21
CA GLY A 195 21.55 -19.41 11.36
C GLY A 195 20.43 -20.45 11.61
N LYS A 196 20.71 -21.76 11.51
CA LYS A 196 19.76 -22.83 11.92
C LYS A 196 19.89 -23.19 13.40
N GLU A 197 21.13 -23.30 13.89
CA GLU A 197 21.47 -23.77 15.25
C GLU A 197 22.29 -22.73 16.05
N ARG A 198 22.62 -21.59 15.44
CA ARG A 198 23.41 -20.52 16.07
C ARG A 198 22.72 -19.16 15.89
N PRO A 199 22.45 -18.42 16.98
CA PRO A 199 21.76 -17.12 16.95
C PRO A 199 22.63 -15.95 16.41
N GLU A 200 23.80 -16.23 15.84
CA GLU A 200 24.78 -15.24 15.40
C GLU A 200 25.01 -15.30 13.88
N ALA A 201 23.94 -15.47 13.10
CA ALA A 201 24.01 -15.15 11.68
C ALA A 201 24.55 -13.72 11.53
N PRO A 202 25.63 -13.48 10.75
CA PRO A 202 26.26 -12.18 10.69
C PRO A 202 25.28 -11.09 10.26
N LEU A 203 25.18 -10.05 11.07
CA LEU A 203 24.33 -8.89 10.82
C LEU A 203 25.20 -7.70 10.43
N PHE A 204 25.00 -7.19 9.22
CA PHE A 204 25.71 -6.04 8.69
C PHE A 204 24.82 -4.81 8.77
N HIS A 205 25.36 -3.72 9.33
CA HIS A 205 24.69 -2.43 9.28
C HIS A 205 25.26 -1.61 8.13
N LEU A 206 24.40 -1.25 7.19
CA LEU A 206 24.77 -0.60 5.93
C LEU A 206 23.96 0.69 5.76
N PRO A 207 24.53 1.75 5.16
CA PRO A 207 23.75 2.90 4.73
C PRO A 207 22.59 2.50 3.80
N SER A 208 21.62 3.39 3.65
CA SER A 208 20.59 3.19 2.62
C SER A 208 21.21 3.24 1.23
N GLY A 209 20.76 2.37 0.34
CA GLY A 209 21.26 2.30 -1.02
C GLY A 209 21.00 0.96 -1.69
N LYS A 210 21.38 0.89 -2.97
CA LYS A 210 21.33 -0.33 -3.76
C LYS A 210 22.68 -1.02 -3.72
N TYR A 211 22.70 -2.27 -3.28
CA TYR A 211 23.90 -3.09 -3.14
C TYR A 211 23.84 -4.27 -4.09
N ALA A 212 24.91 -4.47 -4.85
CA ALA A 212 25.17 -5.75 -5.50
C ALA A 212 25.77 -6.71 -4.46
N TYR A 213 25.30 -7.96 -4.47
CA TYR A 213 25.92 -9.02 -3.69
C TYR A 213 26.04 -10.30 -4.51
N ALA A 214 27.10 -11.05 -4.21
CA ALA A 214 27.43 -12.33 -4.82
C ALA A 214 27.42 -13.43 -3.77
N LEU A 215 27.01 -14.62 -4.18
CA LEU A 215 27.03 -15.84 -3.39
C LEU A 215 27.80 -16.93 -4.14
N LYS A 216 28.69 -17.61 -3.42
CA LYS A 216 29.36 -18.82 -3.89
C LYS A 216 29.19 -19.94 -2.87
N VAL A 217 28.75 -21.09 -3.34
CA VAL A 217 28.67 -22.34 -2.57
C VAL A 217 29.33 -23.43 -3.40
N GLU A 218 30.21 -24.20 -2.80
CA GLU A 218 30.99 -25.21 -3.54
C GLU A 218 30.08 -26.24 -4.23
N GLY A 219 30.21 -26.36 -5.55
CA GLY A 219 29.40 -27.28 -6.36
C GLY A 219 28.07 -26.69 -6.84
N CYS A 220 27.76 -25.45 -6.48
CA CYS A 220 26.61 -24.71 -6.99
C CYS A 220 27.07 -23.61 -7.96
N PRO A 221 26.24 -23.21 -8.94
CA PRO A 221 26.55 -22.04 -9.78
C PRO A 221 26.64 -20.76 -8.94
N ASP A 222 27.65 -19.94 -9.22
CA ASP A 222 27.78 -18.59 -8.65
C ASP A 222 26.50 -17.76 -8.94
N ARG A 223 26.09 -16.94 -7.95
CA ARG A 223 24.90 -16.11 -8.05
C ARG A 223 25.24 -14.67 -7.75
N ASP A 224 24.83 -13.78 -8.65
CA ASP A 224 24.94 -12.33 -8.50
C ASP A 224 23.54 -11.70 -8.56
N THR A 225 23.24 -10.78 -7.63
CA THR A 225 21.96 -10.09 -7.59
C THR A 225 22.10 -8.75 -6.85
N THR A 226 21.01 -8.03 -6.68
CA THR A 226 20.97 -6.74 -5.97
C THR A 226 19.89 -6.71 -4.91
N ILE A 227 20.15 -5.97 -3.83
CA ILE A 227 19.17 -5.62 -2.80
C ILE A 227 19.16 -4.11 -2.58
N GLU A 228 17.97 -3.55 -2.40
CA GLU A 228 17.79 -2.16 -1.98
C GLU A 228 17.53 -2.13 -0.47
N LEU A 229 18.34 -1.34 0.23
CA LEU A 229 18.29 -1.21 1.68
C LEU A 229 17.85 0.20 2.05
N LEU A 230 16.89 0.31 2.96
CA LEU A 230 16.42 1.58 3.52
C LEU A 230 16.74 1.67 5.00
N ALA A 231 17.00 2.88 5.49
CA ALA A 231 17.32 3.11 6.89
C ALA A 231 16.15 2.65 7.77
N GLY A 232 16.46 1.93 8.84
CA GLY A 232 15.45 1.35 9.72
C GLY A 232 14.83 0.04 9.22
N ASP A 233 15.28 -0.52 8.09
CA ASP A 233 14.87 -1.84 7.63
C ASP A 233 15.87 -2.93 8.03
N ALA A 234 15.36 -4.13 8.32
CA ALA A 234 16.18 -5.33 8.47
C ALA A 234 15.76 -6.41 7.45
N TRP A 235 16.74 -7.05 6.83
CA TRP A 235 16.55 -8.09 5.81
C TRP A 235 17.36 -9.34 6.13
N ASP A 236 16.87 -10.51 5.71
CA ASP A 236 17.61 -11.77 5.69
C ASP A 236 17.82 -12.22 4.24
N VAL A 237 19.05 -12.63 3.94
CA VAL A 237 19.41 -13.31 2.71
C VAL A 237 19.81 -14.73 3.06
N THR A 238 19.01 -15.68 2.60
CA THR A 238 19.14 -17.10 2.96
C THR A 238 19.72 -17.90 1.80
N VAL A 239 20.75 -18.69 2.08
CA VAL A 239 21.13 -19.85 1.26
C VAL A 239 20.28 -21.03 1.72
N GLY A 240 19.53 -21.62 0.80
CA GLY A 240 18.73 -22.81 1.04
C GLY A 240 19.58 -24.06 1.29
N PRO A 241 18.96 -25.15 1.76
CA PRO A 241 19.66 -26.42 2.03
C PRO A 241 20.42 -26.98 0.83
N ASP A 242 19.94 -26.73 -0.39
CA ASP A 242 20.52 -27.20 -1.64
C ASP A 242 21.59 -26.25 -2.21
N GLY A 243 21.93 -25.19 -1.47
CA GLY A 243 22.88 -24.16 -1.90
C GLY A 243 22.27 -23.12 -2.85
N ASP A 244 20.95 -23.14 -3.04
CA ASP A 244 20.21 -22.15 -3.82
C ASP A 244 20.01 -20.84 -3.04
N LEU A 245 19.92 -19.72 -3.75
CA LEU A 245 19.66 -18.42 -3.13
C LEU A 245 18.16 -18.18 -3.07
N TRP A 246 17.61 -18.04 -1.86
CA TRP A 246 16.21 -17.69 -1.68
C TRP A 246 15.98 -16.18 -1.86
N SER A 247 14.72 -15.81 -2.13
CA SER A 247 14.35 -14.39 -2.20
C SER A 247 14.58 -13.73 -0.85
N PRO A 248 15.18 -12.52 -0.80
CA PRO A 248 15.41 -11.82 0.45
C PRO A 248 14.11 -11.62 1.23
N LEU A 249 14.17 -11.89 2.53
CA LEU A 249 13.04 -11.76 3.44
C LEU A 249 13.18 -10.48 4.26
N GLN A 250 12.17 -9.60 4.20
CA GLN A 250 12.14 -8.43 5.08
C GLN A 250 11.74 -8.86 6.51
N LEU A 251 12.67 -8.70 7.45
CA LEU A 251 12.50 -9.03 8.86
C LEU A 251 11.79 -7.92 9.63
N TYR A 252 12.22 -6.68 9.39
CA TYR A 252 11.73 -5.47 10.05
C TYR A 252 11.50 -4.41 8.99
#